data_AF-B8FF60-F1
#
_entry.id   AF-B8FF60-F1
#
_cell.length_a   1.000
_cell.length_b   1.000
_cell.length_c   1.000
_cell.angle_alpha   90.00
_cell.angle_beta   90.00
_cell.angle_gamma   90.00
#
_symmetry.space_group_name_H-M   'P 1'
#
loop_
_entity.id
_entity.type
_entity.pdbx_description
1 polymer ?
#
loop_
_entity_poly.entity_id
_entity_poly.type
_entity_poly.pdbx_seq_one_letter_code
_entity_poly.pdbx_strand_id
1 'polypeptide(L)'
;MENANKLEKFRCIMGPSDHKAFFIIALAAPVYFVLFSLLRSYVETALMGNYPMFSYYRGLHHVLWNAAAALVLIMTLQAFTRTEPRKLMGMLFGVTFMTLPLLHSLASGAPLELTYLQGGVKTILRDIATCCLYNPKNRPLSLEMLLLTAGIGALCWLITGSKLKGLGAFFASYLTGTLTAVHWIGLSSRPEALIKVHTELSIHPFQAVVYSMGAMGAALYAAYKQGLFQQDSQAWKRSFGWGAAAWVIGSATILAAGWRQFLFDSIAAGLPLFLSAAIIVRLQQEGWKTRANIVSICLLTLFLFFQVLVMGPMYLGVQESLTGPGAVQWIIAPVTG
;
A
#
# COMPACT_ATOMS: atom_id res chain seq x y z
N MET A 1 -16.52 0.81 -38.03
CA MET A 1 -16.45 -0.67 -37.90
C MET A 1 -15.05 -1.20 -37.57
N GLU A 2 -13.97 -0.44 -37.80
CA GLU A 2 -12.58 -0.91 -37.57
C GLU A 2 -12.16 -1.02 -36.08
N ASN A 3 -12.78 -0.25 -35.18
CA ASN A 3 -12.49 -0.32 -33.73
C ASN A 3 -13.15 -1.51 -33.00
N ALA A 4 -14.21 -2.09 -33.55
CA ALA A 4 -14.87 -3.26 -32.96
C ALA A 4 -13.98 -4.52 -33.07
N ASN A 5 -13.23 -4.62 -34.18
CA ASN A 5 -12.36 -5.75 -34.50
C ASN A 5 -11.08 -5.81 -33.61
N LYS A 6 -10.61 -4.67 -33.09
CA LYS A 6 -9.49 -4.61 -32.14
C LYS A 6 -9.88 -5.05 -30.72
N LEU A 7 -11.11 -4.74 -30.29
CA LEU A 7 -11.63 -5.16 -28.98
C LEU A 7 -11.95 -6.66 -28.94
N GLU A 8 -12.40 -7.25 -30.05
CA GLU A 8 -12.60 -8.70 -30.16
C GLU A 8 -11.29 -9.48 -30.20
N LYS A 9 -10.25 -8.97 -30.87
CA LYS A 9 -8.91 -9.60 -30.80
C LYS A 9 -8.32 -9.60 -29.39
N PHE A 10 -8.61 -8.60 -28.55
CA PHE A 10 -8.19 -8.60 -27.14
C PHE A 10 -9.08 -9.46 -26.24
N ARG A 11 -10.38 -9.63 -26.57
CA ARG A 11 -11.27 -10.61 -25.91
C ARG A 11 -10.91 -12.05 -26.26
N CYS A 12 -10.37 -12.28 -27.45
CA CYS A 12 -9.93 -13.60 -27.95
C CYS A 12 -8.61 -14.10 -27.32
N ILE A 13 -7.90 -13.26 -26.54
CA ILE A 13 -6.67 -13.66 -25.85
C ILE A 13 -6.95 -14.47 -24.57
N MET A 14 -8.20 -14.57 -24.09
CA MET A 14 -8.50 -15.35 -22.88
C MET A 14 -9.70 -16.30 -23.04
N GLY A 15 -9.42 -17.49 -23.55
CA GLY A 15 -10.34 -18.62 -23.62
C GLY A 15 -10.36 -19.49 -22.36
N PRO A 16 -11.07 -20.63 -22.36
CA PRO A 16 -11.23 -21.50 -21.18
C PRO A 16 -9.92 -22.09 -20.61
N SER A 17 -8.88 -22.20 -21.43
CA SER A 17 -7.50 -22.55 -21.03
C SER A 17 -6.86 -21.51 -20.09
N ASP A 18 -7.37 -20.27 -20.09
CA ASP A 18 -6.80 -19.16 -19.34
C ASP A 18 -7.20 -19.14 -17.87
N HIS A 19 -8.16 -19.95 -17.42
CA HIS A 19 -8.50 -20.03 -16.00
C HIS A 19 -7.33 -20.53 -15.14
N LYS A 20 -6.53 -21.48 -15.66
CA LYS A 20 -5.32 -21.98 -14.96
C LYS A 20 -4.19 -20.95 -14.97
N ALA A 21 -3.91 -20.35 -16.13
CA ALA A 21 -2.88 -19.30 -16.25
C ALA A 21 -3.23 -18.08 -15.38
N PHE A 22 -4.50 -17.68 -15.39
CA PHE A 22 -5.04 -16.62 -14.56
C PHE A 22 -4.92 -16.94 -13.06
N PHE A 23 -5.25 -18.16 -12.66
CA PHE A 23 -5.10 -18.60 -11.27
C PHE A 23 -3.63 -18.57 -10.81
N ILE A 24 -2.71 -19.03 -11.67
CA ILE A 24 -1.27 -18.98 -11.41
C ILE A 24 -0.81 -17.53 -11.25
N ILE A 25 -1.19 -16.62 -12.15
CA ILE A 25 -0.83 -15.20 -12.05
C ILE A 25 -1.42 -14.57 -10.78
N ALA A 26 -2.68 -14.88 -10.44
CA ALA A 26 -3.34 -14.35 -9.26
C ALA A 26 -2.67 -14.77 -7.95
N LEU A 27 -2.03 -15.95 -7.92
CA LEU A 27 -1.28 -16.43 -6.76
C LEU A 27 0.20 -15.97 -6.79
N ALA A 28 0.86 -16.08 -7.94
CA ALA A 28 2.27 -15.79 -8.10
C ALA A 28 2.59 -14.30 -8.00
N ALA A 29 1.73 -13.42 -8.54
CA ALA A 29 2.01 -11.99 -8.57
C ALA A 29 2.06 -11.36 -7.16
N PRO A 30 1.14 -11.66 -6.21
CA PRO A 30 1.28 -11.22 -4.82
C PRO A 30 2.51 -11.77 -4.11
N VAL A 31 2.84 -13.05 -4.31
CA VAL A 31 4.02 -13.68 -3.69
C VAL A 31 5.30 -13.03 -4.21
N TYR A 32 5.43 -12.91 -5.53
CA TYR A 32 6.53 -12.19 -6.18
C TYR A 32 6.64 -10.76 -5.64
N PHE A 33 5.51 -10.06 -5.55
CA PHE A 33 5.47 -8.69 -5.06
C PHE A 33 6.03 -8.53 -3.64
N VAL A 34 5.64 -9.41 -2.72
CA VAL A 34 6.11 -9.38 -1.34
C VAL A 34 7.60 -9.71 -1.28
N LEU A 35 8.02 -10.81 -1.91
CA LEU A 35 9.42 -11.23 -1.90
C LEU A 35 10.34 -10.18 -2.53
N PHE A 36 9.92 -9.60 -3.65
CA PHE A 36 10.68 -8.59 -4.35
C PHE A 36 10.74 -7.27 -3.58
N SER A 37 9.64 -6.86 -2.93
CA SER A 37 9.64 -5.67 -2.07
C SER A 37 10.57 -5.83 -0.86
N LEU A 38 10.61 -7.03 -0.26
CA LEU A 38 11.57 -7.36 0.80
C LEU A 38 13.01 -7.36 0.30
N LEU A 39 13.28 -7.97 -0.85
CA LEU A 39 14.60 -7.97 -1.48
C LEU A 39 15.07 -6.54 -1.78
N ARG A 40 14.21 -5.72 -2.39
CA ARG A 40 14.49 -4.30 -2.63
C ARG A 40 14.82 -3.59 -1.32
N SER A 41 13.99 -3.76 -0.29
CA SER A 41 14.21 -3.13 1.01
C SER A 41 15.54 -3.56 1.63
N TYR A 42 15.90 -4.84 1.52
CA TYR A 42 17.18 -5.34 1.99
C TYR A 42 18.36 -4.70 1.24
N VAL A 43 18.32 -4.67 -0.10
CA VAL A 43 19.37 -4.03 -0.91
C VAL A 43 19.51 -2.55 -0.57
N GLU A 44 18.38 -1.84 -0.51
CA GLU A 44 18.34 -0.41 -0.21
C GLU A 44 18.88 -0.07 1.17
N THR A 45 18.55 -0.87 2.18
CA THR A 45 18.76 -0.48 3.58
C THR A 45 19.91 -1.21 4.27
N ALA A 46 20.28 -2.41 3.80
CA ALA A 46 21.41 -3.18 4.33
C ALA A 46 22.66 -3.06 3.47
N LEU A 47 22.54 -2.93 2.14
CA LEU A 47 23.71 -2.95 1.24
C LEU A 47 24.10 -1.55 0.75
N MET A 48 23.12 -0.73 0.39
CA MET A 48 23.34 0.57 -0.27
C MET A 48 23.09 1.78 0.63
N GLY A 49 22.54 1.56 1.82
CA GLY A 49 22.22 2.63 2.75
C GLY A 49 23.48 3.22 3.37
N ASN A 50 23.50 4.55 3.56
CA ASN A 50 24.58 5.25 4.27
C ASN A 50 24.83 4.69 5.69
N TYR A 51 23.80 4.08 6.29
CA TYR A 51 23.87 3.37 7.57
C TYR A 51 23.14 2.02 7.42
N PRO A 52 23.87 0.92 7.14
CA PRO A 52 23.31 -0.41 6.97
C PRO A 52 22.45 -0.83 8.18
N MET A 53 21.14 -0.90 7.98
CA MET A 53 20.19 -1.30 9.01
C MET A 53 18.92 -1.85 8.34
N PHE A 54 18.74 -3.17 8.40
CA PHE A 54 17.51 -3.84 8.02
C PHE A 54 16.83 -4.41 9.27
N SER A 55 15.53 -4.16 9.39
CA SER A 55 14.72 -4.63 10.50
C SER A 55 13.36 -5.09 10.01
N TYR A 56 12.65 -5.83 10.86
CA TYR A 56 11.31 -6.31 10.60
C TYR A 56 10.35 -5.16 10.22
N TYR A 57 10.30 -4.09 11.02
CA TYR A 57 9.40 -2.97 10.79
C TYR A 57 9.76 -2.16 9.54
N ARG A 58 11.05 -2.06 9.22
CA ARG A 58 11.50 -1.45 7.97
C ARG A 58 11.10 -2.29 6.77
N GLY A 59 11.31 -3.60 6.79
CA GLY A 59 10.86 -4.51 5.72
C GLY A 59 9.35 -4.42 5.51
N LEU A 60 8.56 -4.47 6.59
CA LEU A 60 7.11 -4.30 6.52
C LEU A 60 6.70 -2.94 5.96
N HIS A 61 7.31 -1.86 6.43
CA HIS A 61 7.07 -0.51 5.92
C HIS A 61 7.22 -0.46 4.40
N HIS A 62 8.32 -0.96 3.85
CA HIS A 62 8.57 -0.93 2.41
C HIS A 62 7.57 -1.80 1.63
N VAL A 63 7.24 -3.00 2.12
CA VAL A 63 6.23 -3.87 1.49
C VAL A 63 4.87 -3.19 1.45
N LEU A 64 4.42 -2.60 2.57
CA LEU A 64 3.12 -1.96 2.68
C LEU A 64 3.05 -0.67 1.86
N TRP A 65 4.12 0.11 1.84
CA TRP A 65 4.25 1.29 0.99
C TRP A 65 4.13 0.93 -0.49
N ASN A 66 4.93 -0.01 -0.97
CA ASN A 66 4.87 -0.46 -2.36
C ASN A 66 3.47 -1.01 -2.68
N ALA A 67 2.85 -1.73 -1.72
CA ALA A 67 1.53 -2.32 -1.92
C ALA A 67 0.46 -1.23 -2.08
N ALA A 68 0.51 -0.20 -1.23
CA ALA A 68 -0.36 0.96 -1.33
C ALA A 68 -0.21 1.64 -2.70
N ALA A 69 1.03 1.90 -3.14
CA ALA A 69 1.30 2.50 -4.45
C ALA A 69 0.78 1.62 -5.61
N ALA A 70 1.07 0.32 -5.59
CA ALA A 70 0.62 -0.62 -6.62
C ALA A 70 -0.91 -0.72 -6.69
N LEU A 71 -1.58 -0.83 -5.54
CA LEU A 71 -3.04 -0.86 -5.46
C LEU A 71 -3.65 0.41 -6.03
N VAL A 72 -3.14 1.58 -5.64
CA VAL A 72 -3.58 2.87 -6.16
C VAL A 72 -3.44 2.97 -7.68
N LEU A 73 -2.34 2.47 -8.25
CA LEU A 73 -2.13 2.45 -9.70
C LEU A 73 -3.11 1.49 -10.40
N ILE A 74 -3.34 0.30 -9.84
CA ILE A 74 -4.33 -0.67 -10.33
C ILE A 74 -5.73 -0.05 -10.33
N MET A 75 -6.11 0.62 -9.24
CA MET A 75 -7.41 1.28 -9.10
C MET A 75 -7.58 2.45 -10.05
N THR A 76 -6.51 3.22 -10.28
CA THR A 76 -6.48 4.28 -11.29
C THR A 76 -6.74 3.67 -12.67
N LEU A 77 -5.99 2.65 -13.06
CA LEU A 77 -6.16 2.00 -14.36
C LEU A 77 -7.57 1.39 -14.51
N GLN A 78 -8.09 0.74 -13.46
CA GLN A 78 -9.46 0.23 -13.42
C GLN A 78 -10.48 1.34 -13.68
N ALA A 79 -10.32 2.53 -13.08
CA ALA A 79 -11.28 3.62 -13.23
C ALA A 79 -11.46 4.04 -14.70
N PHE A 80 -10.37 4.06 -15.47
CA PHE A 80 -10.38 4.44 -16.90
C PHE A 80 -10.75 3.29 -17.84
N THR A 81 -10.25 2.08 -17.56
CA THR A 81 -10.42 0.90 -18.43
C THR A 81 -11.71 0.14 -18.15
N ARG A 82 -12.27 0.25 -16.94
CA ARG A 82 -13.34 -0.62 -16.40
C ARG A 82 -12.97 -2.10 -16.39
N THR A 83 -11.69 -2.43 -16.50
CA THR A 83 -11.19 -3.80 -16.41
C THR A 83 -11.31 -4.31 -14.97
N GLU A 84 -11.75 -5.55 -14.79
CA GLU A 84 -11.80 -6.19 -13.48
C GLU A 84 -10.38 -6.22 -12.84
N PRO A 85 -10.18 -5.72 -11.60
CA PRO A 85 -8.86 -5.70 -10.94
C PRO A 85 -8.10 -7.03 -10.94
N ARG A 86 -8.83 -8.14 -10.99
CA ARG A 86 -8.28 -9.50 -11.02
C ARG A 86 -7.43 -9.72 -12.28
N LYS A 87 -7.83 -9.11 -13.41
CA LYS A 87 -7.07 -9.09 -14.67
C LYS A 87 -5.92 -8.10 -14.67
N LEU A 88 -5.89 -7.22 -13.67
CA LEU A 88 -4.82 -6.23 -13.46
C LEU A 88 -3.79 -6.71 -12.42
N MET A 89 -3.97 -7.90 -11.82
CA MET A 89 -3.02 -8.44 -10.82
C MET A 89 -1.61 -8.63 -11.37
N GLY A 90 -1.48 -8.86 -12.68
CA GLY A 90 -0.16 -8.89 -13.35
C GLY A 90 0.61 -7.57 -13.23
N MET A 91 -0.05 -6.45 -12.95
CA MET A 91 0.62 -5.17 -12.67
C MET A 91 1.49 -5.21 -11.41
N LEU A 92 1.25 -6.15 -10.50
CA LEU A 92 2.12 -6.34 -9.34
C LEU A 92 3.54 -6.75 -9.73
N PHE A 93 3.75 -7.42 -10.88
CA PHE A 93 5.10 -7.64 -11.42
C PHE A 93 5.83 -6.33 -11.77
N GLY A 94 5.07 -5.25 -12.00
CA GLY A 94 5.58 -3.91 -12.22
C GLY A 94 6.34 -3.33 -11.02
N VAL A 95 6.26 -3.95 -9.83
CA VAL A 95 7.14 -3.63 -8.69
C VAL A 95 8.62 -3.69 -9.06
N THR A 96 8.97 -4.48 -10.07
CA THR A 96 10.33 -4.57 -10.64
C THR A 96 10.82 -3.21 -11.14
N PHE A 97 9.96 -2.38 -11.70
CA PHE A 97 10.35 -1.02 -12.12
C PHE A 97 10.72 -0.13 -10.95
N MET A 98 10.28 -0.46 -9.74
CA MET A 98 10.67 0.31 -8.56
C MET A 98 12.12 0.07 -8.11
N THR A 99 12.89 -0.78 -8.80
CA THR A 99 14.35 -0.86 -8.62
C THR A 99 15.13 0.11 -9.49
N LEU A 100 14.47 0.89 -10.36
CA LEU A 100 15.16 1.86 -11.21
C LEU A 100 16.06 2.83 -10.43
N PRO A 101 15.67 3.38 -9.25
CA PRO A 101 16.58 4.20 -8.46
C PRO A 101 17.80 3.43 -7.95
N LEU A 102 17.62 2.15 -7.59
CA LEU A 102 18.73 1.29 -7.17
C LEU A 102 19.72 1.08 -8.32
N LEU A 103 19.21 0.75 -9.51
CA LEU A 103 20.04 0.57 -10.71
C LEU A 103 20.78 1.86 -11.06
N HIS A 104 20.12 3.01 -10.97
CA HIS A 104 20.75 4.31 -11.18
C HIS A 104 21.85 4.59 -10.14
N SER A 105 21.59 4.33 -8.87
CA SER A 105 22.57 4.51 -7.79
C SER A 105 23.78 3.57 -7.97
N LEU A 106 23.55 2.30 -8.32
CA LEU A 106 24.62 1.35 -8.64
C LEU A 106 25.45 1.79 -9.85
N ALA A 107 24.80 2.27 -10.92
CA ALA A 107 25.49 2.73 -12.12
C ALA A 107 26.27 4.05 -11.91
N SER A 108 25.77 4.94 -11.05
CA SER A 108 26.40 6.23 -10.77
C SER A 108 27.44 6.19 -9.64
N GLY A 109 27.47 5.11 -8.85
CA GLY A 109 28.30 5.00 -7.65
C GLY A 109 27.90 5.95 -6.51
N ALA A 110 26.82 6.73 -6.68
CA ALA A 110 26.31 7.65 -5.68
C ALA A 110 25.41 6.91 -4.68
N PRO A 111 25.45 7.25 -3.37
CA PRO A 111 24.57 6.64 -2.39
C PRO A 111 23.10 6.90 -2.72
N LEU A 112 22.24 5.92 -2.44
CA LEU A 112 20.81 6.06 -2.65
C LEU A 112 20.20 6.91 -1.53
N GLU A 113 19.96 8.19 -1.80
CA GLU A 113 19.26 9.10 -0.88
C GLU A 113 17.85 9.40 -1.36
N LEU A 114 16.94 8.42 -1.26
CA LEU A 114 15.52 8.66 -1.51
C LEU A 114 14.89 9.35 -0.30
N THR A 115 14.32 10.52 -0.53
CA THR A 115 13.58 11.27 0.50
C THR A 115 12.15 11.49 0.07
N TYR A 116 11.21 11.37 1.01
CA TYR A 116 9.84 11.82 0.77
C TYR A 116 9.82 13.28 0.30
N LEU A 117 8.77 13.68 -0.43
CA LEU A 117 8.57 15.10 -0.71
C LEU A 117 8.22 15.82 0.60
N GLN A 118 9.08 16.77 0.97
CA GLN A 118 9.11 17.42 2.26
C GLN A 118 9.15 18.94 2.10
N GLY A 119 8.82 19.65 3.18
CA GLY A 119 8.82 21.12 3.25
C GLY A 119 7.42 21.70 3.19
N GLY A 120 7.34 23.02 2.99
CA GLY A 120 6.06 23.73 2.93
C GLY A 120 5.23 23.32 1.71
N VAL A 121 3.90 23.52 1.79
CA VAL A 121 2.94 23.21 0.71
C VAL A 121 3.39 23.79 -0.64
N LYS A 122 3.95 25.01 -0.67
CA LYS A 122 4.47 25.63 -1.90
C LYS A 122 5.62 24.84 -2.53
N THR A 123 6.56 24.36 -1.71
CA THR A 123 7.69 23.54 -2.17
C THR A 123 7.20 22.22 -2.74
N ILE A 124 6.27 21.56 -2.04
CA ILE A 124 5.65 20.31 -2.50
C ILE A 124 4.93 20.52 -3.84
N LEU A 125 4.11 21.57 -3.96
CA LEU A 125 3.40 21.87 -5.21
C LEU A 125 4.36 22.17 -6.36
N ARG A 126 5.47 22.89 -6.11
CA ARG A 126 6.51 23.13 -7.10
C ARG A 126 7.18 21.84 -7.54
N ASP A 127 7.54 20.97 -6.59
CA ASP A 127 8.21 19.71 -6.88
C ASP A 127 7.28 18.77 -7.67
N ILE A 128 5.97 18.73 -7.35
CA ILE A 128 4.96 18.06 -8.17
C ILE A 128 4.87 18.69 -9.57
N ALA A 129 4.73 20.01 -9.68
CA ALA A 129 4.58 20.68 -10.97
C ALA A 129 5.80 20.49 -11.89
N THR A 130 6.99 20.33 -11.31
CA THR A 130 8.26 20.17 -12.04
C THR A 130 8.70 18.71 -12.18
N CYS A 131 7.83 17.74 -11.86
CA CYS A 131 8.18 16.32 -11.87
C CYS A 131 9.44 15.99 -11.04
N CYS A 132 9.67 16.75 -9.96
CA CYS A 132 10.84 16.68 -9.08
C CYS A 132 12.19 16.85 -9.81
N LEU A 133 12.21 17.35 -11.06
CA LEU A 133 13.43 17.49 -11.87
C LEU A 133 14.46 18.43 -11.22
N TYR A 134 14.00 19.41 -10.46
CA TYR A 134 14.85 20.37 -9.74
C TYR A 134 15.10 19.98 -8.28
N ASN A 135 14.64 18.80 -7.83
CA ASN A 135 14.94 18.27 -6.51
C ASN A 135 16.13 17.31 -6.62
N PRO A 136 17.34 17.72 -6.18
CA PRO A 136 18.57 16.95 -6.44
C PRO A 136 18.56 15.56 -5.82
N LYS A 137 17.84 15.35 -4.71
CA LYS A 137 17.73 14.04 -4.04
C LYS A 137 16.76 13.09 -4.76
N ASN A 138 15.72 13.65 -5.39
CA ASN A 138 14.62 12.88 -5.95
C ASN A 138 14.64 12.80 -7.48
N ARG A 139 15.65 13.34 -8.15
CA ARG A 139 15.77 13.26 -9.62
C ARG A 139 15.74 11.82 -10.18
N PRO A 140 16.37 10.80 -9.55
CA PRO A 140 16.23 9.41 -9.98
C PRO A 140 14.79 8.88 -9.83
N LEU A 141 14.11 9.30 -8.76
CA LEU A 141 12.71 8.96 -8.49
C LEU A 141 11.76 9.59 -9.54
N SER A 142 12.09 10.78 -10.05
CA SER A 142 11.36 11.41 -11.16
C SER A 142 11.30 10.53 -12.40
N LEU A 143 12.43 9.91 -12.76
CA LEU A 143 12.52 9.06 -13.95
C LEU A 143 11.70 7.78 -13.77
N GLU A 144 11.79 7.15 -12.60
CA GLU A 144 10.94 6.00 -12.24
C GLU A 144 9.45 6.36 -12.36
N MET A 145 9.05 7.47 -11.73
CA MET A 145 7.67 7.94 -11.75
C MET A 145 7.17 8.21 -13.17
N LEU A 146 7.95 8.91 -14.00
CA LEU A 146 7.56 9.21 -15.38
C LEU A 146 7.44 7.96 -16.23
N LEU A 147 8.36 6.99 -16.08
CA LEU A 147 8.30 5.72 -16.81
C LEU A 147 7.09 4.90 -16.40
N LEU A 148 6.82 4.79 -15.09
CA LEU A 148 5.65 4.10 -14.57
C LEU A 148 4.36 4.72 -15.08
N THR A 149 4.21 6.05 -15.00
CA THR A 149 2.96 6.72 -15.37
C THR A 149 2.75 6.75 -16.88
N ALA A 150 3.83 6.89 -17.66
CA ALA A 150 3.81 6.72 -19.12
C ALA A 150 3.38 5.30 -19.51
N GLY A 151 3.92 4.27 -18.83
CA GLY A 151 3.51 2.88 -19.01
C GLY A 151 2.03 2.66 -18.73
N ILE A 152 1.51 3.22 -17.63
CA ILE A 152 0.08 3.17 -17.29
C ILE A 152 -0.79 3.86 -18.34
N GLY A 153 -0.37 5.05 -18.80
CA GLY A 153 -1.09 5.79 -19.84
C GLY A 153 -1.12 5.04 -21.17
N ALA A 154 0.02 4.49 -21.59
CA ALA A 154 0.15 3.67 -22.80
C ALA A 154 -0.70 2.40 -22.70
N LEU A 155 -0.63 1.67 -21.59
CA LEU A 155 -1.45 0.48 -21.37
C LEU A 155 -2.94 0.81 -21.41
N CYS A 156 -3.37 1.90 -20.77
CA CYS A 156 -4.75 2.35 -20.81
C CYS A 156 -5.20 2.70 -22.24
N TRP A 157 -4.36 3.39 -23.00
CA TRP A 157 -4.63 3.68 -24.40
C TRP A 157 -4.75 2.39 -25.24
N LEU A 158 -3.84 1.44 -25.07
CA LEU A 158 -3.88 0.15 -25.78
C LEU A 158 -5.14 -0.66 -25.46
N ILE A 159 -5.54 -0.72 -24.20
CA ILE A 159 -6.74 -1.45 -23.76
C ILE A 159 -8.02 -0.78 -24.27
N THR A 160 -8.10 0.55 -24.22
CA THR A 160 -9.35 1.28 -24.50
C THR A 160 -9.46 1.82 -25.92
N GLY A 161 -8.36 1.85 -26.67
CA GLY A 161 -8.23 2.56 -27.94
C GLY A 161 -8.29 4.10 -27.84
N SER A 162 -8.51 4.66 -26.65
CA SER A 162 -8.76 6.09 -26.45
C SER A 162 -7.53 6.82 -25.94
N LYS A 163 -6.98 7.72 -26.78
CA LYS A 163 -5.86 8.59 -26.40
C LYS A 163 -6.20 9.47 -25.20
N LEU A 164 -7.44 9.97 -25.13
CA LEU A 164 -7.91 10.80 -24.01
C LEU A 164 -7.92 10.02 -22.69
N LYS A 165 -8.39 8.76 -22.69
CA LYS A 165 -8.32 7.91 -21.50
C LYS A 165 -6.89 7.56 -21.12
N GLY A 166 -6.02 7.31 -22.11
CA GLY A 166 -4.59 7.11 -21.87
C GLY A 166 -3.92 8.31 -21.21
N LEU A 167 -4.18 9.52 -21.72
CA LEU A 167 -3.69 10.76 -21.15
C LEU A 167 -4.26 11.02 -19.74
N GLY A 168 -5.55 10.76 -19.55
CA GLY A 168 -6.19 10.83 -18.23
C GLY A 168 -5.57 9.88 -17.21
N ALA A 169 -5.30 8.63 -17.61
CA ALA A 169 -4.65 7.63 -16.77
C ALA A 169 -3.19 8.00 -16.45
N PHE A 170 -2.46 8.60 -17.40
CA PHE A 170 -1.13 9.16 -17.16
C PHE A 170 -1.16 10.23 -16.07
N PHE A 171 -1.99 11.27 -16.22
CA PHE A 171 -2.05 12.35 -15.23
C PHE A 171 -2.57 11.87 -13.87
N ALA A 172 -3.58 11.01 -13.86
CA ALA A 172 -4.12 10.47 -12.63
C ALA A 172 -3.10 9.60 -11.89
N SER A 173 -2.38 8.72 -12.59
CA SER A 173 -1.32 7.90 -11.98
C SER A 173 -0.16 8.75 -11.49
N TYR A 174 0.24 9.76 -12.27
CA TYR A 174 1.29 10.70 -11.89
C TYR A 174 0.95 11.49 -10.64
N LEU A 175 -0.22 12.14 -10.63
CA LEU A 175 -0.66 12.92 -9.50
C LEU A 175 -0.80 12.04 -8.26
N THR A 176 -1.43 10.87 -8.40
CA THR A 176 -1.65 10.00 -7.25
C THR A 176 -0.34 9.41 -6.71
N GLY A 177 0.57 8.96 -7.57
CA GLY A 177 1.89 8.48 -7.15
C GLY A 177 2.72 9.56 -6.45
N THR A 178 2.69 10.78 -6.97
CA THR A 178 3.43 11.90 -6.37
C THR A 178 2.80 12.33 -5.05
N LEU A 179 1.46 12.34 -4.96
CA LEU A 179 0.76 12.58 -3.70
C LEU A 179 1.04 11.48 -2.68
N THR A 180 1.15 10.21 -3.07
CA THR A 180 1.56 9.17 -2.12
C THR A 180 2.95 9.46 -1.55
N ALA A 181 3.89 9.92 -2.39
CA ALA A 181 5.29 10.24 -2.03
C ALA A 181 5.49 11.47 -1.12
N VAL A 182 4.43 12.23 -0.81
CA VAL A 182 4.51 13.37 0.12
C VAL A 182 4.55 12.87 1.56
N HIS A 183 5.40 13.49 2.39
CA HIS A 183 5.44 13.23 3.82
C HIS A 183 4.26 13.88 4.54
N TRP A 184 3.05 13.38 4.31
CA TRP A 184 1.81 13.95 4.86
C TRP A 184 1.77 13.90 6.38
N ILE A 185 2.11 12.74 6.94
CA ILE A 185 1.93 12.43 8.36
C ILE A 185 3.27 11.92 8.89
N GLY A 186 3.75 12.51 9.98
CA GLY A 186 5.01 12.12 10.61
C GLY A 186 5.00 12.35 12.12
N LEU A 187 6.03 11.85 12.78
CA LEU A 187 6.24 12.05 14.22
C LEU A 187 6.39 13.54 14.55
N SER A 188 5.90 13.98 15.70
CA SER A 188 6.04 15.37 16.16
C SER A 188 7.49 15.83 16.33
N SER A 189 8.40 14.89 16.60
CA SER A 189 9.85 15.10 16.67
C SER A 189 10.53 15.30 15.30
N ARG A 190 9.81 15.09 14.19
CA ARG A 190 10.33 15.29 12.82
C ARG A 190 9.82 16.63 12.26
N PRO A 191 10.70 17.57 11.89
CA PRO A 191 10.28 18.91 11.48
C PRO A 191 9.61 18.95 10.09
N GLU A 192 9.75 17.90 9.27
CA GLU A 192 9.50 17.91 7.83
C GLU A 192 8.10 17.44 7.39
N ALA A 193 7.28 16.90 8.31
CA ALA A 193 5.93 16.42 8.02
C ALA A 193 4.89 17.55 7.99
N LEU A 194 3.88 17.44 7.12
CA LEU A 194 2.77 18.39 7.08
C LEU A 194 1.86 18.29 8.32
N ILE A 195 1.54 17.07 8.73
CA ILE A 195 0.74 16.75 9.91
C ILE A 195 1.64 16.01 10.89
N LYS A 196 1.74 16.57 12.10
CA LYS A 196 2.57 16.04 13.18
C LYS A 196 1.73 15.27 14.18
N VAL A 197 2.17 14.07 14.52
CA VAL A 197 1.47 13.16 15.41
C VAL A 197 2.33 12.86 16.63
N HIS A 198 1.74 12.98 17.81
CA HIS A 198 2.34 12.54 19.08
C HIS A 198 2.00 11.06 19.30
N THR A 199 3.02 10.24 19.51
CA THR A 199 2.94 8.78 19.60
C THR A 199 4.15 8.25 20.37
N GLU A 200 3.99 7.13 21.04
CA GLU A 200 5.07 6.35 21.67
C GLU A 200 5.90 5.57 20.63
N LEU A 201 5.43 5.47 19.39
CA LEU A 201 6.05 4.66 18.37
C LEU A 201 7.28 5.33 17.77
N SER A 202 8.33 4.52 17.57
CA SER A 202 9.44 4.91 16.71
C SER A 202 9.01 5.01 15.23
N ILE A 203 9.87 5.62 14.40
CA ILE A 203 9.50 6.07 13.04
C ILE A 203 9.02 4.93 12.13
N HIS A 204 9.72 3.80 12.09
CA HIS A 204 9.38 2.69 11.18
C HIS A 204 8.10 1.96 11.61
N PRO A 205 7.91 1.60 12.91
CA PRO A 205 6.62 1.13 13.39
C PRO A 205 5.47 2.08 13.07
N PHE A 206 5.64 3.38 13.34
CA PHE A 206 4.63 4.39 13.04
C PHE A 206 4.26 4.41 11.56
N GLN A 207 5.25 4.44 10.67
CA GLN A 207 4.98 4.46 9.24
C GLN A 207 4.40 3.14 8.72
N ALA A 208 4.83 1.99 9.24
CA ALA A 208 4.25 0.69 8.91
C ALA A 208 2.76 0.63 9.27
N VAL A 209 2.38 1.19 10.42
CA VAL A 209 0.97 1.36 10.80
C VAL A 209 0.22 2.20 9.77
N VAL A 210 0.70 3.42 9.49
CA VAL A 210 0.05 4.34 8.56
C VAL A 210 -0.17 3.69 7.19
N TYR A 211 0.84 3.00 6.65
CA TYR A 211 0.72 2.34 5.35
C TYR A 211 -0.13 1.08 5.38
N SER A 212 -0.13 0.32 6.47
CA SER A 212 -1.08 -0.77 6.66
C SER A 212 -2.51 -0.26 6.54
N MET A 213 -2.84 0.87 7.18
CA MET A 213 -4.19 1.45 7.11
C MET A 213 -4.58 1.82 5.67
N GLY A 214 -3.69 2.52 4.96
CA GLY A 214 -3.93 2.93 3.57
C GLY A 214 -4.11 1.74 2.63
N ALA A 215 -3.22 0.75 2.72
CA ALA A 215 -3.28 -0.47 1.91
C ALA A 215 -4.58 -1.25 2.14
N MET A 216 -5.01 -1.37 3.40
CA MET A 216 -6.26 -2.04 3.76
C MET A 216 -7.49 -1.31 3.22
N GLY A 217 -7.53 0.02 3.32
CA GLY A 217 -8.63 0.82 2.77
C GLY A 217 -8.75 0.66 1.26
N ALA A 218 -7.62 0.72 0.54
CA ALA A 218 -7.57 0.50 -0.90
C ALA A 218 -8.03 -0.93 -1.27
N ALA A 219 -7.58 -1.93 -0.51
CA ALA A 219 -7.95 -3.32 -0.72
C ALA A 219 -9.45 -3.58 -0.51
N LEU A 220 -10.05 -3.04 0.56
CA LEU A 220 -11.49 -3.13 0.80
C LEU A 220 -12.28 -2.46 -0.33
N TYR A 221 -11.83 -1.29 -0.79
CA TYR A 221 -12.49 -0.59 -1.89
C TYR A 221 -12.37 -1.36 -3.21
N ALA A 222 -11.22 -2.01 -3.47
CA ALA A 222 -11.03 -2.90 -4.61
C ALA A 222 -11.96 -4.12 -4.51
N ALA A 223 -12.07 -4.72 -3.33
CA ALA A 223 -12.97 -5.84 -3.06
C ALA A 223 -14.44 -5.47 -3.31
N TYR A 224 -14.86 -4.28 -2.86
CA TYR A 224 -16.17 -3.72 -3.15
C TYR A 224 -16.41 -3.58 -4.66
N LYS A 225 -15.48 -2.95 -5.39
CA LYS A 225 -15.61 -2.74 -6.84
C LYS A 225 -15.64 -4.03 -7.65
N GLN A 226 -15.03 -5.09 -7.14
CA GLN A 226 -15.00 -6.39 -7.77
C GLN A 226 -16.27 -7.21 -7.59
N GLY A 227 -17.24 -6.69 -6.82
CA GLY A 227 -18.42 -7.47 -6.48
C GLY A 227 -18.07 -8.74 -5.70
N LEU A 228 -16.93 -8.74 -4.97
CA LEU A 228 -16.59 -9.83 -4.05
C LEU A 228 -17.65 -10.00 -2.98
N PHE A 229 -18.33 -8.90 -2.70
CA PHE A 229 -19.54 -8.86 -1.93
C PHE A 229 -20.67 -8.28 -2.80
N GLN A 230 -21.92 -8.68 -2.55
CA GLN A 230 -23.09 -8.05 -3.15
C GLN A 230 -22.96 -6.52 -3.04
N GLN A 231 -23.23 -5.83 -4.15
CA GLN A 231 -23.13 -4.37 -4.21
C GLN A 231 -24.35 -3.69 -3.58
N ASP A 232 -24.84 -4.23 -2.47
CA ASP A 232 -25.89 -3.60 -1.67
C ASP A 232 -25.27 -2.51 -0.80
N SER A 233 -25.54 -1.27 -1.19
CA SER A 233 -25.11 -0.07 -0.46
C SER A 233 -25.53 -0.07 1.02
N GLN A 234 -26.68 -0.64 1.37
CA GLN A 234 -27.17 -0.68 2.75
C GLN A 234 -26.39 -1.71 3.57
N ALA A 235 -26.09 -2.86 2.97
CA ALA A 235 -25.29 -3.89 3.61
C ALA A 235 -23.84 -3.43 3.88
N TRP A 236 -23.25 -2.67 2.94
CA TRP A 236 -21.97 -2.00 3.15
C TRP A 236 -22.04 -0.96 4.26
N LYS A 237 -23.03 -0.06 4.25
CA LYS A 237 -23.21 0.94 5.33
C LYS A 237 -23.32 0.28 6.71
N ARG A 238 -24.07 -0.83 6.81
CA ARG A 238 -24.19 -1.60 8.06
C ARG A 238 -22.85 -2.19 8.49
N SER A 239 -22.13 -2.81 7.56
CA SER A 239 -20.81 -3.41 7.83
C SER A 239 -19.81 -2.36 8.32
N PHE A 240 -19.75 -1.20 7.63
CA PHE A 240 -18.95 -0.05 8.05
C PHE A 240 -19.37 0.52 9.40
N GLY A 241 -20.68 0.59 9.67
CA GLY A 241 -21.22 1.04 10.95
C GLY A 241 -20.81 0.14 12.12
N TRP A 242 -20.91 -1.18 11.96
CA TRP A 242 -20.44 -2.15 12.96
C TRP A 242 -18.91 -2.11 13.13
N GLY A 243 -18.17 -1.96 12.03
CA GLY A 243 -16.73 -1.71 12.08
C GLY A 243 -16.41 -0.46 12.90
N ALA A 244 -17.08 0.67 12.61
CA ALA A 244 -16.85 1.93 13.33
C ALA A 244 -17.19 1.80 14.83
N ALA A 245 -18.28 1.11 15.17
CA ALA A 245 -18.62 0.84 16.57
C ALA A 245 -17.53 0.01 17.27
N ALA A 246 -17.07 -1.09 16.65
CA ALA A 246 -16.01 -1.93 17.19
C ALA A 246 -14.68 -1.17 17.36
N TRP A 247 -14.35 -0.30 16.40
CA TRP A 247 -13.19 0.58 16.46
C TRP A 247 -13.25 1.54 17.64
N VAL A 248 -14.37 2.24 17.80
CA VAL A 248 -14.56 3.23 18.86
C VAL A 248 -14.52 2.55 20.22
N ILE A 249 -15.25 1.45 20.39
CA ILE A 249 -15.25 0.66 21.63
C ILE A 249 -13.84 0.18 21.95
N GLY A 250 -13.16 -0.43 20.98
CA GLY A 250 -11.79 -0.91 21.17
C GLY A 250 -10.79 0.17 21.52
N SER A 251 -10.81 1.28 20.79
CA SER A 251 -9.93 2.44 21.05
C SER A 251 -10.20 3.03 22.43
N ALA A 252 -11.48 3.15 22.82
CA ALA A 252 -11.89 3.64 24.13
C ALA A 252 -11.48 2.69 25.25
N THR A 253 -11.61 1.37 25.07
CA THR A 253 -11.14 0.38 26.05
C THR A 253 -9.63 0.44 26.24
N ILE A 254 -8.86 0.52 25.15
CA ILE A 254 -7.39 0.64 25.20
C ILE A 254 -6.98 1.91 25.95
N LEU A 255 -7.65 3.02 25.66
CA LEU A 255 -7.41 4.30 26.32
C LEU A 255 -7.79 4.25 27.81
N ALA A 256 -8.97 3.71 28.15
CA ALA A 256 -9.47 3.60 29.52
C ALA A 256 -8.63 2.63 30.38
N ALA A 257 -8.09 1.58 29.77
CA ALA A 257 -7.20 0.63 30.44
C ALA A 257 -5.76 1.17 30.62
N GLY A 258 -5.45 2.36 30.08
CA GLY A 258 -4.12 2.97 30.19
C GLY A 258 -3.04 2.24 29.40
N TRP A 259 -3.41 1.39 28.43
CA TRP A 259 -2.45 0.60 27.64
C TRP A 259 -1.59 1.46 26.71
N ARG A 260 -2.04 2.68 26.40
CA ARG A 260 -1.34 3.66 25.57
C ARG A 260 -1.59 5.07 26.11
N GLN A 261 -0.53 5.89 26.15
CA GLN A 261 -0.62 7.26 26.65
C GLN A 261 -1.11 8.23 25.57
N PHE A 262 -0.75 8.01 24.30
CA PHE A 262 -1.16 8.90 23.21
C PHE A 262 -2.43 8.45 22.49
N LEU A 263 -3.27 9.43 22.14
CA LEU A 263 -4.53 9.22 21.46
C LEU A 263 -4.37 8.49 20.11
N PHE A 264 -3.33 8.82 19.33
CA PHE A 264 -3.06 8.15 18.07
C PHE A 264 -2.82 6.65 18.25
N ASP A 265 -2.06 6.26 19.28
CA ASP A 265 -1.69 4.88 19.51
C ASP A 265 -2.92 4.05 19.88
N SER A 266 -3.80 4.59 20.72
CA SER A 266 -5.08 3.98 21.06
C SER A 266 -5.99 3.83 19.84
N ILE A 267 -6.07 4.87 19.00
CA ILE A 267 -6.88 4.87 17.78
C ILE A 267 -6.36 3.84 16.77
N ALA A 268 -5.04 3.81 16.55
CA ALA A 268 -4.41 2.87 15.63
C ALA A 268 -4.58 1.43 16.12
N ALA A 269 -4.45 1.22 17.42
CA ALA A 269 -4.66 -0.06 18.09
C ALA A 269 -6.13 -0.50 18.11
N GLY A 270 -7.12 0.38 17.91
CA GLY A 270 -8.50 -0.05 17.71
C GLY A 270 -8.80 -0.55 16.29
N LEU A 271 -8.00 -0.18 15.30
CA LEU A 271 -8.33 -0.38 13.89
C LEU A 271 -8.43 -1.86 13.43
N PRO A 272 -7.70 -2.82 14.02
CA PRO A 272 -7.96 -4.24 13.75
C PRO A 272 -9.38 -4.69 14.07
N LEU A 273 -9.99 -4.08 15.08
CA LEU A 273 -11.36 -4.38 15.46
C LEU A 273 -12.35 -3.83 14.42
N PHE A 274 -12.06 -2.64 13.86
CA PHE A 274 -12.82 -2.10 12.73
C PHE A 274 -12.90 -3.09 11.59
N LEU A 275 -11.74 -3.52 11.09
CA LEU A 275 -11.65 -4.33 9.89
C LEU A 275 -12.29 -5.69 10.14
N SER A 276 -11.95 -6.33 11.26
CA SER A 276 -12.49 -7.64 11.64
C SER A 276 -14.01 -7.62 11.73
N ALA A 277 -14.59 -6.64 12.42
CA ALA A 277 -16.04 -6.52 12.56
C ALA A 277 -16.73 -6.21 11.23
N ALA A 278 -16.19 -5.27 10.44
CA ALA A 278 -16.76 -4.93 9.14
C ALA A 278 -16.79 -6.14 8.18
N ILE A 279 -15.73 -6.94 8.18
CA ILE A 279 -15.63 -8.16 7.37
C ILE A 279 -16.56 -9.26 7.87
N ILE A 280 -16.55 -9.55 9.17
CA ILE A 280 -17.39 -10.62 9.76
C ILE A 280 -18.87 -10.35 9.47
N VAL A 281 -19.32 -9.11 9.70
CA VAL A 281 -20.71 -8.71 9.42
C VAL A 281 -21.03 -8.88 7.94
N ARG A 282 -20.09 -8.54 7.06
CA ARG A 282 -20.28 -8.72 5.62
C ARG A 282 -20.40 -10.20 5.23
N LEU A 283 -19.52 -11.04 5.76
CA LEU A 283 -19.55 -12.50 5.52
C LEU A 283 -20.84 -13.15 6.04
N GLN A 284 -21.33 -12.72 7.21
CA GLN A 284 -22.59 -13.19 7.77
C GLN A 284 -23.80 -12.83 6.89
N GLN A 285 -23.84 -11.61 6.35
CA GLN A 285 -24.92 -11.15 5.47
C GLN A 285 -24.97 -11.91 4.14
N GLU A 286 -23.87 -12.49 3.68
CA GLU A 286 -23.80 -13.29 2.45
C GLU A 286 -24.02 -14.79 2.67
N GLY A 287 -24.27 -15.19 3.92
CA GLY A 287 -24.72 -16.52 4.28
C GLY A 287 -23.69 -17.64 4.06
N TRP A 288 -22.38 -17.35 4.08
CA TRP A 288 -21.25 -18.30 3.94
C TRP A 288 -21.28 -19.25 2.72
N LYS A 289 -22.31 -19.18 1.87
CA LYS A 289 -22.71 -20.25 0.93
C LYS A 289 -22.47 -19.92 -0.53
N THR A 290 -22.27 -18.66 -0.88
CA THR A 290 -21.69 -18.36 -2.19
C THR A 290 -20.20 -18.63 -2.10
N ARG A 291 -19.63 -19.26 -3.12
CA ARG A 291 -18.19 -19.39 -3.32
C ARG A 291 -17.59 -17.98 -3.50
N ALA A 292 -17.63 -17.16 -2.45
CA ALA A 292 -16.82 -15.97 -2.30
C ALA A 292 -15.42 -16.44 -2.64
N ASN A 293 -14.93 -16.01 -3.80
CA ASN A 293 -13.79 -16.59 -4.50
C ASN A 293 -12.70 -16.92 -3.47
N ILE A 294 -12.19 -18.15 -3.44
CA ILE A 294 -11.14 -18.55 -2.49
C ILE A 294 -10.00 -17.50 -2.48
N VAL A 295 -9.71 -16.90 -3.64
CA VAL A 295 -8.80 -15.75 -3.81
C VAL A 295 -9.18 -14.54 -2.95
N SER A 296 -10.45 -14.19 -2.86
CA SER A 296 -10.99 -13.10 -2.04
C SER A 296 -10.83 -13.36 -0.56
N ILE A 297 -11.12 -14.59 -0.13
CA ILE A 297 -10.90 -15.02 1.27
C ILE A 297 -9.40 -15.02 1.56
N CYS A 298 -8.56 -15.55 0.66
CA CYS A 298 -7.11 -15.53 0.80
C CYS A 298 -6.53 -14.12 0.88
N LEU A 299 -6.98 -13.19 0.02
CA LEU A 299 -6.54 -11.79 0.06
C LEU A 299 -6.95 -11.14 1.38
N LEU A 300 -8.17 -11.39 1.82
CA LEU A 300 -8.74 -10.82 3.03
C LEU A 300 -8.07 -11.39 4.30
N THR A 301 -7.77 -12.69 4.33
CA THR A 301 -6.92 -13.33 5.35
C THR A 301 -5.49 -12.78 5.31
N LEU A 302 -4.92 -12.54 4.12
CA LEU A 302 -3.59 -11.94 3.98
C LEU A 302 -3.55 -10.51 4.55
N PHE A 303 -4.59 -9.70 4.33
CA PHE A 303 -4.69 -8.36 4.93
C PHE A 303 -4.82 -8.41 6.46
N LEU A 304 -5.64 -9.32 6.99
CA LEU A 304 -5.74 -9.55 8.44
C LEU A 304 -4.42 -10.05 9.02
N PHE A 305 -3.70 -10.90 8.30
CA PHE A 305 -2.37 -11.37 8.69
C PHE A 305 -1.35 -10.23 8.73
N PHE A 306 -1.28 -9.39 7.68
CA PHE A 306 -0.41 -8.21 7.69
C PHE A 306 -0.74 -7.26 8.83
N GLN A 307 -2.02 -7.13 9.17
CA GLN A 307 -2.44 -6.33 10.31
C GLN A 307 -1.93 -6.91 11.64
N VAL A 308 -2.00 -8.23 11.84
CA VAL A 308 -1.41 -8.90 13.01
C VAL A 308 0.11 -8.74 13.01
N LEU A 309 0.77 -8.83 11.86
CA LEU A 309 2.21 -8.63 11.74
C LEU A 309 2.64 -7.21 12.15
N VAL A 310 1.92 -6.17 11.73
CA VAL A 310 2.24 -4.78 12.08
C VAL A 310 1.89 -4.50 13.54
N MET A 311 0.68 -4.87 13.97
CA MET A 311 0.12 -4.44 15.24
C MET A 311 0.50 -5.36 16.40
N GLY A 312 0.75 -6.64 16.15
CA GLY A 312 1.07 -7.65 17.17
C GLY A 312 2.26 -7.26 18.05
N PRO A 313 3.45 -7.01 17.47
CA PRO A 313 4.60 -6.61 18.28
C PRO A 313 4.38 -5.23 18.92
N MET A 314 3.60 -4.33 18.30
CA MET A 314 3.21 -3.08 18.95
C MET A 314 2.41 -3.35 20.22
N TYR A 315 1.33 -4.16 20.18
CA TYR A 315 0.54 -4.51 21.37
C TYR A 315 1.38 -5.14 22.47
N LEU A 316 2.39 -5.93 22.10
CA LEU A 316 3.32 -6.56 23.03
C LEU A 316 4.42 -5.61 23.55
N GLY A 317 4.41 -4.33 23.16
CA GLY A 317 5.43 -3.35 23.55
C GLY A 317 6.79 -3.58 22.89
N VAL A 318 6.87 -4.46 21.90
CA VAL A 318 8.09 -4.78 21.16
C VAL A 318 8.31 -3.69 20.11
N GLN A 319 9.08 -2.68 20.47
CA GLN A 319 9.50 -1.62 19.55
C GLN A 319 10.94 -1.80 19.10
N GLU A 320 11.25 -1.27 17.91
CA GLU A 320 12.62 -1.16 17.43
C GLU A 320 13.38 -0.15 18.29
N SER A 321 14.32 -0.64 19.11
CA SER A 321 15.26 0.20 19.85
C SER A 321 16.26 0.81 18.86
N LEU A 322 16.33 2.14 18.81
CA LEU A 322 17.32 2.87 18.01
C LEU A 322 18.72 2.74 18.65
N THR A 323 19.32 1.55 18.61
CA THR A 323 20.68 1.33 19.12
C THR A 323 21.49 0.39 18.21
N GLY A 324 22.04 0.95 17.13
CA GLY A 324 23.24 0.43 16.46
C GLY A 324 23.11 -0.85 15.62
N PRO A 325 24.15 -1.15 14.80
CA PRO A 325 24.12 -2.25 13.85
C PRO A 325 24.24 -3.59 14.59
N GLY A 326 23.12 -4.27 14.77
CA GLY A 326 23.04 -5.62 15.34
C GLY A 326 22.01 -5.87 16.44
N ALA A 327 21.25 -4.87 16.90
CA ALA A 327 20.32 -5.07 18.02
C ALA A 327 18.89 -5.43 17.58
N VAL A 328 18.61 -6.74 17.52
CA VAL A 328 17.33 -7.23 18.03
C VAL A 328 17.48 -7.26 19.55
N GLN A 329 17.02 -6.23 20.25
CA GLN A 329 16.75 -6.35 21.68
C GLN A 329 15.25 -6.39 21.89
N TRP A 330 14.77 -7.61 22.17
CA TRP A 330 13.46 -7.84 22.76
C TRP A 330 13.45 -7.18 24.14
N ILE A 331 12.97 -5.94 24.21
CA ILE A 331 12.67 -5.30 25.49
C ILE A 331 11.35 -5.90 25.96
N ILE A 332 11.42 -7.01 26.68
CA ILE A 332 10.35 -7.42 27.58
C ILE A 332 10.45 -6.47 28.77
N ALA A 333 9.56 -5.49 28.85
CA ALA A 333 9.40 -4.71 30.07
C ALA A 333 9.00 -5.68 31.20
N PRO A 334 9.64 -5.63 32.39
CA PRO A 334 9.17 -6.41 33.51
C PRO A 334 7.80 -5.86 33.90
N VAL A 335 6.79 -6.75 33.91
CA VAL A 335 5.51 -6.47 34.54
C VAL A 335 5.81 -6.32 36.04
N THR A 336 5.86 -5.07 36.51
CA THR A 336 5.96 -4.76 37.93
C THR A 336 4.65 -5.15 38.60
N GLY A 337 4.70 -6.18 39.45
CA GLY A 337 3.83 -6.30 40.61
C GLY A 337 4.35 -5.49 41.78
#